data_AF-A0A286G6P8-F1
#
_entry.id   AF-A0A286G6P8-F1
#
_cell.length_a   1.000
_cell.length_b   1.000
_cell.length_c   1.000
_cell.angle_alpha   90.00
_cell.angle_beta   90.00
_cell.angle_gamma   90.00
#
_symmetry.space_group_name_H-M   'P 1'
#
loop_
_entity.id
_entity.type
_entity.pdbx_description
1 polymer ?
#
loop_
_entity_poly.entity_id
_entity_poly.type
_entity_poly.pdbx_seq_one_letter_code
_entity_poly.pdbx_strand_id
1 'polypeptide(L)'
;MFGIKLPGGAVDKAELQRQAVERAKAEWLKQLHEMVEADPETAERLNKALKDRCGKDKTLPYDFKKALLDKAREYERNANMRQCDRLLHEAARLAAEEHLTERAQKLGAGRRYFSKACTLGADEDFRHAAQRLMETIMLTGGVHKDGPSRAKPADFAPKTPNRAKG
;
A
#
# COMPACT_ATOMS: atom_id res chain seq x y z
N MET A 1 21.51 0.11 69.40
CA MET A 1 20.30 0.15 68.55
C MET A 1 20.70 -0.18 67.13
N PHE A 2 20.42 -1.41 66.65
CA PHE A 2 20.74 -1.83 65.29
C PHE A 2 19.50 -1.71 64.40
N GLY A 3 19.56 -0.81 63.42
CA GLY A 3 18.50 -0.61 62.43
C GLY A 3 18.56 -1.68 61.36
N ILE A 4 17.56 -2.57 61.35
CA ILE A 4 17.35 -3.56 60.28
C ILE A 4 16.84 -2.80 59.05
N LYS A 5 17.72 -2.51 58.09
CA LYS A 5 17.33 -2.07 56.75
C LYS A 5 16.84 -3.29 55.97
N LEU A 6 15.52 -3.43 55.82
CA LEU A 6 14.92 -4.42 54.94
C LEU A 6 15.28 -4.13 53.47
N PRO A 7 15.92 -5.05 52.74
CA PRO A 7 16.36 -4.83 51.35
C PRO A 7 15.27 -5.07 50.27
N GLY A 8 14.00 -5.28 50.65
CA GLY A 8 12.96 -5.80 49.74
C GLY A 8 12.31 -4.79 48.77
N GLY A 9 12.33 -3.48 49.03
CA GLY A 9 11.49 -2.54 48.28
C GLY A 9 11.99 -2.06 46.91
N ALA A 10 13.26 -2.29 46.57
CA ALA A 10 13.85 -1.82 45.32
C ALA A 10 13.66 -2.79 44.14
N VAL A 11 13.63 -4.10 44.43
CA VAL A 11 13.44 -5.16 43.44
C VAL A 11 12.02 -5.12 42.88
N ASP A 12 11.02 -4.97 43.76
CA ASP A 12 9.60 -4.87 43.36
C ASP A 12 9.31 -3.66 42.47
N LYS A 13 9.92 -2.50 42.76
CA LYS A 13 9.72 -1.29 41.94
C LYS A 13 10.31 -1.42 40.54
N ALA A 14 11.50 -2.01 40.43
CA ALA A 14 12.15 -2.25 39.14
C ALA A 14 11.34 -3.24 38.28
N GLU A 15 10.78 -4.27 38.90
CA GLU A 15 9.96 -5.26 38.21
C GLU A 15 8.61 -4.70 37.76
N LEU A 16 7.93 -3.92 38.61
CA LEU A 16 6.72 -3.18 38.23
C LEU A 16 6.98 -2.23 37.05
N GLN A 17 8.11 -1.53 37.06
CA GLN A 17 8.48 -0.63 35.97
C GLN A 17 8.75 -1.40 34.66
N ARG A 18 9.42 -2.56 34.73
CA ARG A 18 9.61 -3.44 33.56
C ARG A 18 8.28 -3.92 33.01
N GLN A 19 7.37 -4.39 33.87
CA GLN A 19 6.04 -4.84 33.45
C GLN A 19 5.22 -3.71 32.82
N ALA A 20 5.32 -2.48 33.33
CA ALA A 20 4.67 -1.32 32.74
C ALA A 20 5.21 -1.01 31.33
N VAL A 21 6.53 -1.08 31.14
CA VAL A 21 7.17 -0.90 29.82
C VAL A 21 6.74 -1.99 28.84
N GLU A 22 6.69 -3.26 29.27
CA GLU A 22 6.25 -4.36 28.40
C GLU A 22 4.78 -4.26 28.00
N ARG A 23 3.90 -3.86 28.94
CA ARG A 23 2.49 -3.58 28.62
C ARG A 23 2.35 -2.45 27.62
N ALA A 24 3.11 -1.36 27.81
CA ALA A 24 3.14 -0.28 26.85
C ALA A 24 3.61 -0.79 25.47
N LYS A 25 4.71 -1.54 25.37
CA LYS A 25 5.15 -2.11 24.08
C LYS A 25 4.05 -2.94 23.41
N ALA A 26 3.34 -3.79 24.17
CA ALA A 26 2.28 -4.64 23.63
C ALA A 26 1.11 -3.82 23.04
N GLU A 27 0.69 -2.74 23.72
CA GLU A 27 -0.36 -1.85 23.22
C GLU A 27 0.03 -1.16 21.91
N TRP A 28 1.30 -0.77 21.77
CA TRP A 28 1.79 -0.13 20.56
C TRP A 28 1.91 -1.11 19.41
N LEU A 29 2.35 -2.34 19.69
CA LEU A 29 2.38 -3.42 18.69
C LEU A 29 0.98 -3.79 18.21
N LYS A 30 -0.02 -3.77 19.10
CA LYS A 30 -1.43 -3.98 18.71
C LYS A 30 -1.89 -2.95 17.69
N GLN A 31 -1.61 -1.67 17.93
CA GLN A 31 -1.98 -0.60 16.99
C GLN A 31 -1.18 -0.66 15.69
N LEU A 32 0.09 -1.05 15.76
CA LEU A 32 0.89 -1.30 14.57
C LEU A 32 0.29 -2.45 13.73
N HIS A 33 -0.22 -3.50 14.38
CA HIS A 33 -0.89 -4.62 13.70
C HIS A 33 -2.20 -4.20 13.02
N GLU A 34 -2.93 -3.25 13.59
CA GLU A 34 -4.13 -2.66 12.96
C GLU A 34 -3.81 -1.97 11.61
N MET A 35 -2.56 -1.54 11.38
CA MET A 35 -2.14 -0.92 10.12
C MET A 35 -1.92 -1.93 8.98
N VAL A 36 -1.76 -3.23 9.28
CA VAL A 36 -1.35 -4.24 8.29
C VAL A 36 -2.34 -4.32 7.12
N GLU A 37 -3.65 -4.26 7.40
CA GLU A 37 -4.72 -4.30 6.39
C GLU A 37 -5.53 -3.00 6.33
N ALA A 38 -5.05 -1.94 6.97
CA ALA A 38 -5.71 -0.64 6.94
C ALA A 38 -5.74 -0.05 5.52
N ASP A 39 -6.77 0.74 5.24
CA ASP A 39 -6.79 1.65 4.10
C ASP A 39 -5.72 2.76 4.27
N PRO A 40 -5.32 3.45 3.18
CA PRO A 40 -4.27 4.46 3.26
C PRO A 40 -4.53 5.60 4.24
N GLU A 41 -5.78 6.06 4.40
CA GLU A 41 -6.13 7.18 5.28
C GLU A 41 -6.03 6.75 6.74
N THR A 42 -6.54 5.56 7.05
CA THR A 42 -6.41 4.94 8.37
C THR A 42 -4.94 4.68 8.70
N ALA A 43 -4.15 4.16 7.77
CA ALA A 43 -2.72 3.91 7.97
C ALA A 43 -1.95 5.22 8.22
N GLU A 44 -2.21 6.28 7.45
CA GLU A 44 -1.58 7.60 7.66
C GLU A 44 -1.96 8.19 9.03
N ARG A 45 -3.25 8.12 9.39
CA ARG A 45 -3.74 8.58 10.71
C ARG A 45 -3.07 7.81 11.86
N LEU A 46 -2.96 6.48 11.75
CA LEU A 46 -2.30 5.65 12.75
C LEU A 46 -0.80 5.95 12.83
N ASN A 47 -0.11 6.10 11.70
CA ASN A 47 1.31 6.49 11.69
C ASN A 47 1.53 7.83 12.38
N LYS A 48 0.69 8.84 12.07
CA LYS A 48 0.75 10.14 12.74
C LYS A 48 0.52 10.01 14.24
N ALA A 49 -0.50 9.27 14.66
CA ALA A 49 -0.79 9.04 16.08
C ALA A 49 0.37 8.31 16.80
N LEU A 50 1.03 7.36 16.14
CA LEU A 50 2.23 6.68 16.68
C LEU A 50 3.40 7.67 16.81
N LYS A 51 3.67 8.50 15.80
CA LYS A 51 4.72 9.55 15.85
C LYS A 51 4.48 10.53 17.00
N ASP A 52 3.27 11.05 17.13
CA ASP A 52 2.91 12.02 18.16
C ASP A 52 3.07 11.45 19.56
N ARG A 53 2.75 10.17 19.75
CA ARG A 53 2.95 9.48 21.03
C ARG A 53 4.42 9.16 21.28
N CYS A 54 5.18 8.73 20.26
CA CYS A 54 6.62 8.43 20.40
C CYS A 54 7.41 9.65 20.89
N GLY A 55 7.01 10.85 20.45
CA GLY A 55 7.63 12.10 20.88
C GLY A 55 7.31 12.51 22.33
N LYS A 56 6.16 12.07 22.86
CA LYS A 56 5.70 12.42 24.23
C LYS A 56 6.16 11.41 25.27
N ASP A 57 6.15 10.13 24.93
CA ASP A 57 6.51 9.06 25.84
C ASP A 57 8.03 9.03 26.04
N LYS A 58 8.54 9.16 27.27
CA LYS A 58 9.97 9.06 27.60
C LYS A 58 10.36 7.69 28.19
N THR A 59 9.40 6.82 28.41
CA THR A 59 9.57 5.54 29.11
C THR A 59 10.05 4.43 28.18
N LEU A 60 9.65 4.48 26.90
CA LEU A 60 10.04 3.47 25.91
C LEU A 60 11.48 3.66 25.41
N PRO A 61 12.24 2.56 25.22
CA PRO A 61 13.59 2.61 24.64
C PRO A 61 13.61 3.25 23.24
N TYR A 62 14.69 3.98 22.95
CA TYR A 62 14.86 4.66 21.65
C TYR A 62 14.81 3.67 20.47
N ASP A 63 15.53 2.56 20.55
CA ASP A 63 15.60 1.57 19.47
C ASP A 63 14.23 0.94 19.17
N PHE A 64 13.43 0.71 20.21
CA PHE A 64 12.06 0.22 20.06
C PHE A 64 11.20 1.22 19.31
N LYS A 65 11.24 2.51 19.69
CA LYS A 65 10.48 3.56 19.00
C LYS A 65 10.91 3.69 17.55
N LYS A 66 12.21 3.68 17.28
CA LYS A 66 12.75 3.75 15.92
C LYS A 66 12.22 2.60 15.06
N ALA A 67 12.38 1.36 15.53
CA ALA A 67 11.88 0.17 14.83
C ALA A 67 10.36 0.21 14.61
N LEU A 68 9.60 0.69 15.60
CA LEU A 68 8.15 0.83 15.50
C LEU A 68 7.74 1.85 14.43
N LEU A 69 8.38 3.03 14.41
CA LEU A 69 8.09 4.08 13.43
C LEU A 69 8.52 3.68 12.01
N ASP A 70 9.64 2.97 11.88
CA ASP A 70 10.09 2.42 10.60
C ASP A 70 9.05 1.42 10.06
N LYS A 71 8.54 0.52 10.91
CA LYS A 71 7.47 -0.41 10.53
C LYS A 71 6.13 0.27 10.24
N ALA A 72 5.75 1.29 11.01
CA ALA A 72 4.54 2.05 10.73
C ALA A 72 4.62 2.76 9.36
N ARG A 73 5.80 3.33 9.02
CA ARG A 73 6.06 3.91 7.70
C ARG A 73 5.99 2.87 6.60
N GLU A 74 6.53 1.67 6.83
CA GLU A 74 6.44 0.53 5.90
C GLU A 74 4.98 0.13 5.63
N TYR A 75 4.15 0.03 6.67
CA TYR A 75 2.73 -0.30 6.51
C TYR A 75 1.92 0.79 5.82
N GLU A 76 2.17 2.08 6.12
CA GLU A 76 1.56 3.19 5.37
C GLU A 76 1.93 3.12 3.89
N ARG A 77 3.20 2.86 3.57
CA ARG A 77 3.67 2.68 2.20
C ARG A 77 2.95 1.54 1.50
N ASN A 78 2.88 0.37 2.14
CA ASN A 78 2.24 -0.82 1.58
C ASN A 78 0.73 -0.59 1.36
N ALA A 79 0.03 0.10 2.26
CA ALA A 79 -1.37 0.48 2.08
C ALA A 79 -1.57 1.36 0.83
N ASN A 80 -0.70 2.35 0.63
CA ASN A 80 -0.70 3.21 -0.56
C ASN A 80 -0.42 2.41 -1.84
N MET A 81 0.54 1.47 -1.80
CA MET A 81 0.86 0.60 -2.95
C MET A 81 -0.34 -0.27 -3.35
N ARG A 82 -0.99 -0.93 -2.38
CA ARG A 82 -2.19 -1.76 -2.63
C ARG A 82 -3.34 -0.95 -3.20
N GLN A 83 -3.60 0.25 -2.66
CA GLN A 83 -4.69 1.10 -3.15
C GLN A 83 -4.38 1.66 -4.54
N CYS A 84 -3.13 2.02 -4.81
CA CYS A 84 -2.68 2.41 -6.15
C CYS A 84 -2.95 1.30 -7.15
N ASP A 85 -2.45 0.09 -6.87
CA ASP A 85 -2.60 -1.08 -7.74
C ASP A 85 -4.07 -1.38 -8.07
N ARG A 86 -4.92 -1.45 -7.03
CA ARG A 86 -6.37 -1.63 -7.16
C ARG A 86 -7.00 -0.60 -8.11
N LEU A 87 -6.71 0.69 -7.90
CA LEU A 87 -7.29 1.77 -8.71
C LEU A 87 -6.78 1.77 -10.15
N LEU A 88 -5.52 1.38 -10.39
CA LEU A 88 -4.99 1.27 -11.74
C LEU A 88 -5.61 0.09 -12.49
N HIS A 89 -5.83 -1.05 -11.82
CA HIS A 89 -6.56 -2.17 -12.42
C HIS A 89 -8.02 -1.84 -12.70
N GLU A 90 -8.72 -1.12 -11.81
CA GLU A 90 -10.07 -0.60 -12.08
C GLU A 90 -10.07 0.36 -13.26
N ALA A 91 -9.10 1.28 -13.35
CA ALA A 91 -8.97 2.20 -14.46
C ALA A 91 -8.68 1.47 -15.79
N ALA A 92 -7.89 0.39 -15.77
CA ALA A 92 -7.63 -0.43 -16.94
C ALA A 92 -8.90 -1.15 -17.44
N ARG A 93 -9.72 -1.68 -16.51
CA ARG A 93 -11.03 -2.28 -16.85
C ARG A 93 -11.98 -1.24 -17.46
N LEU A 94 -12.11 -0.08 -16.82
CA LEU A 94 -12.96 1.02 -17.31
C LEU A 94 -12.47 1.56 -18.67
N ALA A 95 -11.17 1.52 -18.94
CA ALA A 95 -10.65 1.86 -20.24
C ALA A 95 -11.20 0.90 -21.31
N ALA A 96 -11.09 -0.41 -21.08
CA ALA A 96 -11.57 -1.45 -22.00
C ALA A 96 -13.09 -1.40 -22.24
N GLU A 97 -13.86 -0.92 -21.25
CA GLU A 97 -15.32 -0.72 -21.33
C GLU A 97 -15.71 0.66 -21.91
N GLU A 98 -14.73 1.45 -22.39
CA GLU A 98 -14.92 2.82 -22.93
C GLU A 98 -15.55 3.83 -21.94
N HIS A 99 -15.48 3.56 -20.63
CA HIS A 99 -15.92 4.45 -19.56
C HIS A 99 -14.86 5.52 -19.24
N LEU A 100 -14.64 6.44 -20.19
CA LEU A 100 -13.50 7.38 -20.19
C LEU A 100 -13.47 8.33 -18.98
N THR A 101 -14.64 8.76 -18.48
CA THR A 101 -14.76 9.69 -17.35
C THR A 101 -14.37 9.01 -16.05
N GLU A 102 -14.97 7.87 -15.76
CA GLU A 102 -14.69 7.04 -14.58
C GLU A 102 -13.23 6.56 -14.59
N ARG A 103 -12.74 6.16 -15.77
CA ARG A 103 -11.31 5.83 -15.99
C ARG A 103 -10.42 6.99 -15.53
N ALA A 104 -10.70 8.22 -15.97
CA ALA A 104 -9.89 9.38 -15.60
C ALA A 104 -9.89 9.65 -14.09
N GLN A 105 -11.05 9.50 -13.44
CA GLN A 105 -11.16 9.64 -11.99
C GLN A 105 -10.31 8.60 -11.24
N LYS A 106 -10.41 7.32 -11.64
CA LYS A 106 -9.65 6.22 -11.03
C LYS A 106 -8.15 6.33 -11.28
N LEU A 107 -7.74 6.68 -12.50
CA LEU A 107 -6.33 6.94 -12.84
C LEU A 107 -5.76 8.11 -12.03
N GLY A 108 -6.53 9.19 -11.90
CA GLY A 108 -6.13 10.35 -11.08
C GLY A 108 -5.96 9.99 -9.60
N ALA A 109 -6.87 9.19 -9.05
CA ALA A 109 -6.75 8.68 -7.68
C ALA A 109 -5.54 7.75 -7.51
N GLY A 110 -5.32 6.81 -8.46
CA GLY A 110 -4.17 5.93 -8.47
C GLY A 110 -2.84 6.70 -8.46
N ARG A 111 -2.72 7.75 -9.28
CA ARG A 111 -1.54 8.64 -9.33
C ARG A 111 -1.22 9.32 -8.00
N ARG A 112 -2.25 9.69 -7.22
CA ARG A 112 -2.05 10.29 -5.89
C ARG A 112 -1.43 9.29 -4.92
N TYR A 113 -1.97 8.06 -4.85
CA TYR A 113 -1.43 7.01 -3.99
C TYR A 113 -0.05 6.53 -4.46
N PHE A 114 0.19 6.46 -5.77
CA PHE A 114 1.52 6.23 -6.34
C PHE A 114 2.55 7.24 -5.85
N SER A 115 2.24 8.54 -5.95
CA SER A 115 3.13 9.61 -5.52
C SER A 115 3.43 9.53 -4.03
N LYS A 116 2.40 9.28 -3.21
CA LYS A 116 2.56 9.08 -1.76
C LYS A 116 3.44 7.86 -1.47
N ALA A 117 3.19 6.70 -2.08
CA ALA A 117 4.03 5.51 -1.94
C ALA A 117 5.50 5.79 -2.30
N CYS A 118 5.76 6.56 -3.36
CA CYS A 118 7.12 6.93 -3.76
C CYS A 118 7.83 7.79 -2.71
N THR A 119 7.14 8.77 -2.11
CA THR A 119 7.70 9.60 -1.02
C THR A 119 7.97 8.79 0.25
N LEU A 120 7.19 7.72 0.48
CA LEU A 120 7.40 6.78 1.58
C LEU A 120 8.48 5.73 1.29
N GLY A 121 9.09 5.76 0.11
CA GLY A 121 10.17 4.84 -0.27
C GLY A 121 9.66 3.51 -0.82
N ALA A 122 8.64 3.54 -1.68
CA ALA A 122 8.31 2.39 -2.53
C ALA A 122 9.53 1.96 -3.36
N ASP A 123 9.69 0.65 -3.51
CA ASP A 123 10.76 0.02 -4.28
C ASP A 123 10.67 0.32 -5.77
N GLU A 124 11.75 0.01 -6.49
CA GLU A 124 11.87 0.32 -7.91
C GLU A 124 10.92 -0.53 -8.78
N ASP A 125 10.69 -1.79 -8.39
CA ASP A 125 9.84 -2.72 -9.12
C ASP A 125 8.39 -2.22 -9.14
N PHE A 126 7.85 -1.81 -7.99
CA PHE A 126 6.54 -1.18 -7.90
C PHE A 126 6.47 0.09 -8.74
N ARG A 127 7.51 0.93 -8.70
CA ARG A 127 7.54 2.19 -9.46
C ARG A 127 7.41 1.94 -10.96
N HIS A 128 8.25 1.06 -11.49
CA HIS A 128 8.26 0.68 -12.89
C HIS A 128 6.95 0.00 -13.30
N ALA A 129 6.42 -0.92 -12.49
CA ALA A 129 5.17 -1.61 -12.78
C ALA A 129 3.98 -0.64 -12.86
N ALA A 130 3.82 0.24 -11.86
CA ALA A 130 2.74 1.21 -11.83
C ALA A 130 2.86 2.23 -12.98
N GLN A 131 4.07 2.71 -13.30
CA GLN A 131 4.30 3.62 -14.43
C GLN A 131 3.90 2.99 -15.76
N ARG A 132 4.37 1.78 -16.06
CA ARG A 132 3.99 1.05 -17.28
C ARG A 132 2.48 0.84 -17.38
N LEU A 133 1.82 0.51 -16.27
CA LEU A 133 0.36 0.33 -16.25
C LEU A 133 -0.37 1.66 -16.52
N MET A 134 0.06 2.76 -15.89
CA MET A 134 -0.50 4.10 -16.15
C MET A 134 -0.34 4.52 -17.62
N GLU A 135 0.83 4.30 -18.22
CA GLU A 135 1.07 4.56 -19.64
C GLU A 135 0.16 3.71 -20.55
N THR A 136 0.03 2.43 -20.22
CA THR A 136 -0.85 1.49 -20.96
C THR A 136 -2.29 1.98 -20.94
N ILE A 137 -2.82 2.37 -19.76
CA ILE A 137 -4.18 2.89 -19.59
C ILE A 137 -4.41 4.15 -20.44
N MET A 138 -3.41 5.02 -20.54
CA MET A 138 -3.51 6.26 -21.31
C MET A 138 -3.45 6.02 -22.83
N LEU A 139 -2.56 5.14 -23.29
CA LEU A 139 -2.26 4.97 -24.72
C LEU A 139 -3.21 4.00 -25.43
N THR A 140 -3.57 2.92 -24.75
CA THR A 140 -4.26 1.80 -25.40
C THR A 140 -5.76 1.84 -25.20
N GLY A 141 -6.24 2.62 -24.24
CA GLY A 141 -7.66 2.64 -23.86
C GLY A 141 -8.22 1.26 -23.55
N GLY A 142 -7.39 0.23 -23.28
CA GLY A 142 -7.82 -1.16 -23.29
C GLY A 142 -8.35 -1.57 -24.67
N VAL A 143 -7.47 -1.97 -25.60
CA VAL A 143 -7.88 -2.39 -26.96
C VAL A 143 -8.66 -3.72 -26.92
N HIS A 144 -9.90 -3.69 -26.45
CA HIS A 144 -10.93 -4.64 -26.83
C HIS A 144 -11.59 -4.07 -28.10
N LYS A 145 -10.93 -4.27 -29.25
CA LYS A 145 -11.61 -4.03 -30.52
C LYS A 145 -12.53 -5.21 -30.79
N ASP A 146 -13.81 -5.03 -30.51
CA ASP A 146 -14.88 -5.87 -31.05
C ASP A 146 -15.04 -5.56 -32.54
N GLY A 147 -14.10 -6.03 -33.35
CA GLY A 147 -14.16 -5.88 -34.79
C GLY A 147 -12.82 -6.08 -35.51
N PRO A 148 -12.87 -6.34 -36.82
CA PRO A 148 -11.67 -6.51 -37.63
C PRO A 148 -10.79 -5.25 -37.54
N SER A 149 -9.54 -5.45 -37.17
CA SER A 149 -8.54 -4.38 -37.13
C SER A 149 -7.80 -4.30 -38.48
N ARG A 150 -7.08 -3.21 -38.76
CA ARG A 150 -6.21 -3.15 -39.97
C ARG A 150 -5.18 -4.28 -40.04
N ALA A 151 -4.80 -4.87 -38.89
CA ALA A 151 -3.88 -6.00 -38.81
C ALA A 151 -4.57 -7.37 -38.99
N LYS A 152 -5.90 -7.44 -38.82
CA LYS A 152 -6.74 -8.62 -39.08
C LYS A 152 -8.06 -8.16 -39.73
N PRO A 153 -8.04 -7.80 -41.03
CA PRO A 153 -9.27 -7.51 -41.76
C PRO A 153 -10.17 -8.74 -41.73
N ALA A 154 -11.48 -8.53 -41.60
CA ALA A 154 -12.42 -9.63 -41.61
C ALA A 154 -12.34 -10.35 -42.96
N ASP A 155 -12.29 -11.67 -42.91
CA ASP A 155 -12.09 -12.54 -44.06
C ASP A 155 -13.40 -12.62 -44.88
N PHE A 156 -13.76 -11.49 -45.51
CA PHE A 156 -14.88 -11.38 -46.43
C PHE A 156 -14.49 -11.72 -47.87
N ALA A 157 -13.30 -12.30 -48.08
CA ALA A 157 -12.86 -12.71 -49.40
C ALA A 157 -13.80 -13.80 -49.96
N PRO A 158 -14.49 -13.57 -51.08
CA PRO A 158 -15.32 -14.60 -51.70
C PRO A 158 -14.42 -15.77 -52.11
N LYS A 159 -14.74 -16.98 -51.62
CA LYS A 159 -14.04 -18.21 -51.99
C LYS A 159 -14.06 -18.34 -53.51
N THR A 160 -12.89 -18.31 -54.14
CA THR A 160 -12.76 -18.50 -55.59
C THR A 160 -13.33 -19.88 -55.97
N PRO A 161 -14.27 -19.96 -56.93
CA PRO A 161 -14.83 -21.24 -57.33
C PRO A 161 -13.74 -22.08 -58.00
N ASN A 162 -13.61 -23.31 -57.52
CA ASN A 162 -12.59 -24.27 -57.90
C ASN A 162 -12.77 -24.69 -59.38
N ARG A 163 -12.10 -24.00 -60.31
CA ARG A 163 -12.03 -24.37 -61.73
C ARG A 163 -10.88 -25.35 -61.96
N ALA A 164 -11.06 -26.59 -61.52
CA ALA A 164 -10.20 -27.70 -61.93
C ALA A 164 -11.06 -28.95 -62.09
N LYS A 165 -11.59 -29.12 -63.31
CA LYS A 165 -11.96 -30.39 -63.99
C LYS A 165 -12.60 -30.02 -65.34
N GLY A 166 -11.77 -30.00 -66.36
CA GLY A 166 -12.11 -30.05 -67.78
C GLY A 166 -11.12 -30.99 -68.43
#